data_AF-A0A146K0Z0-F1
#
_entry.id   AF-A0A146K0Z0-F1
#
_cell.length_a   1.000
_cell.length_b   1.000
_cell.length_c   1.000
_cell.angle_alpha   90.00
_cell.angle_beta   90.00
_cell.angle_gamma   90.00
#
_symmetry.space_group_name_H-M   'P 1'
#
loop_
_entity.id
_entity.type
_entity.pdbx_description
1 polymer ?
#
loop_
_entity_poly.entity_id
_entity_poly.type
_entity_poly.pdbx_seq_one_letter_code
_entity_poly.pdbx_strand_id
1 'polypeptide(L)'
;FMPNLQKIENCGFFNSKLEYVDFPLLEEIATHALSENKFVHLYFPKLRKALGSCNINNCPNLLTFQAPRLQQFADLFLYDCKKLQTVIAPKASLSDRTFFRCKNLTAILAIGRSRCICQQCPECCGKFDQCLKRGQSALVQDKLN
;
A
#
# COMPACT_ATOMS: atom_id res chain seq x y z
N PHE A 1 -3.41 -16.87 -9.75
CA PHE A 1 -2.73 -17.66 -8.71
C PHE A 1 -1.31 -17.94 -9.17
N MET A 2 -0.29 -17.49 -8.43
CA MET A 2 1.13 -17.82 -8.73
C MET A 2 1.88 -18.09 -7.40
N PRO A 3 1.84 -19.34 -6.90
CA PRO A 3 2.29 -19.66 -5.53
C PRO A 3 3.79 -19.50 -5.32
N ASN A 4 4.58 -19.62 -6.39
CA ASN A 4 6.05 -19.57 -6.35
C ASN A 4 6.63 -18.22 -6.81
N LEU A 5 5.78 -17.24 -7.15
CA LEU A 5 6.25 -15.94 -7.62
C LEU A 5 6.91 -15.19 -6.46
N GLN A 6 8.21 -14.94 -6.57
CA GLN A 6 9.00 -14.24 -5.54
C GLN A 6 9.28 -12.79 -5.88
N LYS A 7 9.33 -12.44 -7.16
CA LYS A 7 9.69 -11.10 -7.61
C LYS A 7 8.81 -10.68 -8.77
N ILE A 8 8.48 -9.39 -8.82
CA ILE A 8 7.84 -8.77 -9.97
C ILE A 8 8.71 -7.60 -10.39
N GLU A 9 9.30 -7.71 -11.58
CA GLU A 9 10.16 -6.67 -12.14
C GLU A 9 9.33 -5.49 -12.70
N ASN A 10 10.04 -4.54 -13.31
CA ASN A 10 9.44 -3.31 -13.80
C ASN A 10 8.26 -3.62 -14.75
N CYS A 11 7.12 -3.00 -14.48
CA CYS A 11 5.89 -3.16 -15.26
C CYS A 11 5.32 -4.59 -15.38
N GLY A 12 5.74 -5.54 -14.52
CA GLY A 12 5.41 -6.97 -14.70
C GLY A 12 3.92 -7.31 -14.86
N PHE A 13 3.02 -6.60 -14.15
CA PHE A 13 1.56 -6.67 -14.32
C PHE A 13 0.95 -5.30 -14.55
N PHE A 14 1.68 -4.38 -15.19
CA PHE A 14 1.18 -3.04 -15.48
C PHE A 14 -0.10 -3.10 -16.32
N ASN A 15 -1.13 -2.34 -15.93
CA ASN A 15 -2.40 -2.18 -16.67
C ASN A 15 -3.01 -3.50 -17.17
N SER A 16 -2.92 -4.54 -16.34
CA SER A 16 -3.37 -5.90 -16.70
C SER A 16 -4.86 -6.15 -16.39
N LYS A 17 -5.58 -5.12 -15.91
CA LYS A 17 -7.00 -5.17 -15.52
C LYS A 17 -7.30 -6.24 -14.44
N LEU A 18 -6.30 -6.63 -13.65
CA LEU A 18 -6.45 -7.66 -12.63
C LEU A 18 -7.29 -7.14 -11.46
N GLU A 19 -8.22 -7.97 -10.97
CA GLU A 19 -9.08 -7.66 -9.81
C GLU A 19 -8.65 -8.42 -8.55
N TYR A 20 -7.98 -9.55 -8.74
CA TYR A 20 -7.49 -10.43 -7.69
C TYR A 20 -6.13 -11.01 -8.05
N VAL A 21 -5.25 -11.11 -7.06
CA VAL A 21 -3.97 -11.81 -7.13
C VAL A 21 -3.74 -12.59 -5.85
N ASP A 22 -3.04 -13.71 -5.99
CA ASP A 22 -2.58 -14.52 -4.87
C ASP A 22 -1.12 -14.89 -5.11
N PHE A 23 -0.25 -14.18 -4.40
CA PHE A 23 1.21 -14.25 -4.48
C PHE A 23 1.79 -14.42 -3.06
N PRO A 24 1.61 -15.58 -2.43
CA PRO A 24 1.95 -15.78 -1.00
C PRO A 24 3.46 -15.73 -0.74
N LEU A 25 4.28 -15.95 -1.77
CA LEU A 25 5.74 -15.95 -1.71
C LEU A 25 6.39 -14.68 -2.28
N LEU A 26 5.62 -13.67 -2.66
CA LEU A 26 6.16 -12.43 -3.22
C LEU A 26 7.00 -11.69 -2.18
N GLU A 27 8.28 -11.45 -2.48
CA GLU A 27 9.26 -10.81 -1.59
C GLU A 27 9.67 -9.41 -2.08
N GLU A 28 9.61 -9.16 -3.38
CA GLU A 28 10.11 -7.94 -4.00
C GLU A 28 9.22 -7.50 -5.18
N ILE A 29 8.92 -6.20 -5.24
CA ILE A 29 8.26 -5.58 -6.40
C ILE A 29 9.04 -4.34 -6.85
N ALA A 30 9.14 -4.15 -8.16
CA ALA A 30 9.84 -3.03 -8.77
C ALA A 30 8.88 -1.98 -9.36
N THR A 31 9.43 -0.99 -10.07
CA THR A 31 8.68 0.16 -10.58
C THR A 31 7.48 -0.28 -11.41
N HIS A 32 6.31 0.28 -11.12
CA HIS A 32 5.08 -0.04 -11.84
C HIS A 32 4.66 -1.53 -11.88
N ALA A 33 5.21 -2.37 -11.00
CA ALA A 33 5.00 -3.82 -11.01
C ALA A 33 3.52 -4.24 -11.02
N LEU A 34 2.65 -3.53 -10.29
CA LEU A 34 1.23 -3.85 -10.10
C LEU A 34 0.32 -2.65 -10.37
N SER A 35 0.82 -1.63 -11.05
CA SER A 35 0.08 -0.39 -11.33
C SER A 35 -1.09 -0.57 -12.29
N GLU A 36 -2.05 0.36 -12.19
CA GLU A 36 -3.18 0.48 -13.14
C GLU A 36 -4.06 -0.77 -13.22
N ASN A 37 -4.16 -1.51 -12.11
CA ASN A 37 -5.03 -2.66 -11.98
C ASN A 37 -6.33 -2.30 -11.24
N LYS A 38 -7.26 -3.25 -11.19
CA LYS A 38 -8.59 -3.11 -10.59
C LYS A 38 -8.72 -3.87 -9.26
N PHE A 39 -7.60 -4.11 -8.58
CA PHE A 39 -7.56 -4.83 -7.31
C PHE A 39 -8.56 -4.25 -6.31
N VAL A 40 -9.19 -5.13 -5.53
CA VAL A 40 -10.03 -4.73 -4.39
C VAL A 40 -9.25 -4.85 -3.08
N HIS A 41 -8.53 -5.96 -2.92
CA HIS A 41 -7.73 -6.27 -1.74
C HIS A 41 -6.36 -6.81 -2.16
N LEU A 42 -5.31 -6.36 -1.49
CA LEU A 42 -3.96 -6.88 -1.67
C LEU A 42 -3.36 -7.29 -0.34
N TYR A 43 -2.93 -8.55 -0.26
CA TYR A 43 -2.25 -9.14 0.89
C TYR A 43 -0.98 -9.82 0.44
N PHE A 44 0.18 -9.29 0.87
CA PHE A 44 1.49 -9.82 0.54
C PHE A 44 2.28 -10.13 1.82
N PRO A 45 2.14 -11.34 2.40
CA PRO A 45 2.69 -11.66 3.72
C PRO A 45 4.22 -11.70 3.75
N LYS A 46 4.86 -11.96 2.61
CA LYS A 46 6.32 -12.05 2.47
C LYS A 46 6.98 -10.85 1.81
N LEU A 47 6.21 -9.85 1.37
CA LEU A 47 6.77 -8.68 0.69
C LEU A 47 7.67 -7.90 1.65
N ARG A 48 8.93 -7.71 1.27
CA ARG A 48 9.96 -7.05 2.07
C ARG A 48 10.45 -5.76 1.41
N LYS A 49 10.56 -5.78 0.08
CA LYS A 49 11.21 -4.74 -0.71
C LYS A 49 10.27 -4.17 -1.77
N ALA A 50 10.18 -2.85 -1.80
CA ALA A 50 9.62 -2.08 -2.89
C ALA A 50 10.75 -1.27 -3.52
N LEU A 51 11.06 -1.53 -4.77
CA LEU A 51 12.13 -0.87 -5.50
C LEU A 51 11.56 0.15 -6.48
N GLY A 52 12.27 1.26 -6.67
CA GLY A 52 11.88 2.30 -7.62
C GLY A 52 10.73 3.17 -7.13
N SER A 53 9.67 3.31 -7.94
CA SER A 53 8.51 4.16 -7.62
C SER A 53 7.20 3.60 -8.19
N CYS A 54 6.08 4.13 -7.72
CA CYS A 54 4.75 3.86 -8.28
C CYS A 54 4.36 2.36 -8.31
N ASN A 55 4.86 1.51 -7.41
CA ASN A 55 4.72 0.05 -7.54
C ASN A 55 3.27 -0.45 -7.64
N ILE A 56 2.32 0.20 -6.95
CA ILE A 56 0.88 -0.14 -6.93
C ILE A 56 0.04 1.14 -7.07
N ASN A 57 0.41 2.02 -8.01
CA ASN A 57 -0.34 3.26 -8.24
C ASN A 57 -1.57 3.07 -9.15
N ASN A 58 -2.47 4.06 -9.16
CA ASN A 58 -3.65 4.13 -10.01
C ASN A 58 -4.55 2.88 -9.92
N CYS A 59 -4.75 2.32 -8.73
CA CYS A 59 -5.68 1.21 -8.51
C CYS A 59 -7.01 1.74 -7.97
N PRO A 60 -8.01 2.09 -8.81
CA PRO A 60 -9.19 2.86 -8.40
C PRO A 60 -10.15 2.10 -7.49
N ASN A 61 -10.06 0.77 -7.46
CA ASN A 61 -10.93 -0.10 -6.66
C ASN A 61 -10.28 -0.60 -5.36
N LEU A 62 -8.99 -0.31 -5.15
CA LEU A 62 -8.25 -0.85 -4.02
C LEU A 62 -8.80 -0.28 -2.72
N LEU A 63 -9.29 -1.15 -1.84
CA LEU A 63 -9.82 -0.80 -0.52
C LEU A 63 -8.78 -1.01 0.57
N THR A 64 -8.05 -2.13 0.49
CA THR A 64 -7.09 -2.52 1.53
C THR A 64 -5.77 -3.00 0.94
N PHE A 65 -4.67 -2.58 1.56
CA PHE A 65 -3.33 -3.08 1.27
C PHE A 65 -2.66 -3.54 2.57
N GLN A 66 -2.08 -4.73 2.54
CA GLN A 66 -1.44 -5.34 3.69
C GLN A 66 -0.10 -5.99 3.29
N ALA A 67 0.98 -5.56 3.93
CA ALA A 67 2.32 -6.09 3.75
C ALA A 67 3.10 -6.05 5.08
N PRO A 68 2.87 -7.03 5.99
CA PRO A 68 3.37 -6.97 7.36
C PRO A 68 4.90 -7.02 7.49
N ARG A 69 5.61 -7.43 6.44
CA ARG A 69 7.07 -7.55 6.39
C ARG A 69 7.75 -6.48 5.55
N LEU A 70 6.99 -5.57 4.94
CA LEU A 70 7.56 -4.50 4.12
C LEU A 70 8.39 -3.57 5.02
N GLN A 71 9.61 -3.24 4.57
CA GLN A 71 10.55 -2.43 5.36
C GLN A 71 10.44 -0.93 5.04
N GLN A 72 10.10 -0.60 3.81
CA GLN A 72 9.98 0.78 3.36
C GLN A 72 9.04 0.87 2.16
N PHE A 73 8.19 1.88 2.15
CA PHE A 73 7.45 2.27 0.97
C PHE A 73 8.34 3.02 -0.01
N ALA A 74 8.17 2.76 -1.30
CA ALA A 74 8.76 3.56 -2.35
C ALA A 74 7.99 4.86 -2.58
N ASP A 75 8.62 5.82 -3.26
CA ASP A 75 7.93 7.06 -3.65
C ASP A 75 6.70 6.75 -4.50
N LEU A 76 5.60 7.45 -4.21
CA LEU A 76 4.30 7.28 -4.90
C LEU A 76 3.75 5.84 -4.90
N PHE A 77 4.16 4.99 -3.96
CA PHE A 77 3.82 3.55 -3.93
C PHE A 77 2.33 3.23 -4.14
N LEU A 78 1.43 3.98 -3.49
CA LEU A 78 -0.04 3.84 -3.60
C LEU A 78 -0.69 5.09 -4.23
N TYR A 79 0.03 5.84 -5.07
CA TYR A 79 -0.49 7.07 -5.69
C TYR A 79 -1.85 6.86 -6.37
N ASP A 80 -2.78 7.81 -6.17
CA ASP A 80 -4.13 7.88 -6.76
C ASP A 80 -5.02 6.64 -6.56
N CYS A 81 -4.79 5.86 -5.49
CA CYS A 81 -5.71 4.80 -5.06
C CYS A 81 -6.92 5.40 -4.33
N LYS A 82 -7.86 5.97 -5.08
CA LYS A 82 -8.94 6.84 -4.56
C LYS A 82 -9.89 6.16 -3.55
N LYS A 83 -10.07 4.85 -3.61
CA LYS A 83 -10.92 4.09 -2.69
C LYS A 83 -10.16 3.47 -1.51
N LEU A 84 -8.85 3.65 -1.43
CA LEU A 84 -8.02 3.04 -0.40
C LEU A 84 -8.42 3.58 0.98
N GLN A 85 -8.81 2.68 1.88
CA GLN A 85 -9.27 2.99 3.23
C GLN A 85 -8.25 2.55 4.28
N THR A 86 -7.61 1.41 4.06
CA THR A 86 -6.76 0.76 5.08
C THR A 86 -5.42 0.31 4.51
N VAL A 87 -4.34 0.70 5.20
CA VAL A 87 -2.96 0.28 4.90
C VAL A 87 -2.31 -0.31 6.14
N ILE A 88 -1.90 -1.57 6.08
CA ILE A 88 -1.27 -2.32 7.18
C ILE A 88 0.12 -2.77 6.77
N ALA A 89 1.13 -2.01 7.20
CA ALA A 89 2.55 -2.32 7.00
C ALA A 89 3.36 -1.85 8.23
N PRO A 90 3.18 -2.49 9.41
CA PRO A 90 3.71 -2.03 10.70
C PRO A 90 5.23 -1.83 10.77
N LYS A 91 5.98 -2.46 9.86
CA LYS A 91 7.44 -2.36 9.79
C LYS A 91 7.93 -1.38 8.72
N ALA A 92 7.03 -0.85 7.91
CA ALA A 92 7.39 -0.06 6.75
C ALA A 92 7.53 1.41 7.11
N SER A 93 8.68 1.99 6.81
CA SER A 93 8.89 3.44 6.79
C SER A 93 8.11 4.05 5.63
N LEU A 94 7.41 5.14 5.87
CA LEU A 94 6.78 5.91 4.78
C LEU A 94 7.82 6.70 3.99
N SER A 95 7.65 6.77 2.67
CA SER A 95 8.32 7.75 1.82
C SER A 95 7.45 8.97 1.64
N ASP A 96 8.03 10.07 1.18
CA ASP A 96 7.23 11.19 0.68
C ASP A 96 6.22 10.71 -0.37
N ARG A 97 5.02 11.31 -0.34
CA ARG A 97 3.95 11.07 -1.32
C ARG A 97 3.45 9.62 -1.44
N THR A 98 3.76 8.72 -0.49
CA THR A 98 3.28 7.31 -0.53
C THR A 98 1.77 7.23 -0.78
N PHE A 99 0.99 8.13 -0.16
CA PHE A 99 -0.49 8.18 -0.22
C PHE A 99 -1.03 9.38 -0.99
N PHE A 100 -0.26 9.93 -1.92
CA PHE A 100 -0.67 11.09 -2.69
C PHE A 100 -1.98 10.80 -3.45
N ARG A 101 -2.97 11.70 -3.32
CA ARG A 101 -4.35 11.54 -3.85
C ARG A 101 -5.19 10.37 -3.28
N CYS A 102 -4.77 9.74 -2.18
CA CYS A 102 -5.56 8.73 -1.46
C CYS A 102 -6.54 9.37 -0.47
N LYS A 103 -7.59 10.03 -0.97
CA LYS A 103 -8.51 10.86 -0.16
C LYS A 103 -9.37 10.11 0.87
N ASN A 104 -9.59 8.80 0.67
CA ASN A 104 -10.48 7.98 1.49
C ASN A 104 -9.76 7.17 2.58
N LEU A 105 -8.45 7.39 2.77
CA LEU A 105 -7.68 6.69 3.79
C LEU A 105 -8.19 7.06 5.19
N THR A 106 -8.54 6.03 5.97
CA THR A 106 -9.08 6.16 7.32
C THR A 106 -8.22 5.47 8.38
N ALA A 107 -7.42 4.48 7.99
CA ALA A 107 -6.57 3.72 8.90
C ALA A 107 -5.22 3.43 8.24
N ILE A 108 -4.14 3.78 8.93
CA ILE A 108 -2.78 3.55 8.46
C ILE A 108 -1.99 2.98 9.63
N LEU A 109 -1.26 1.91 9.38
CA LEU A 109 -0.30 1.35 10.30
C LEU A 109 1.04 1.23 9.58
N ALA A 110 1.92 2.19 9.84
CA ALA A 110 3.27 2.30 9.28
C ALA A 110 4.16 3.10 10.24
N ILE A 111 5.47 3.11 9.99
CA ILE A 111 6.46 3.85 10.78
C ILE A 111 6.75 5.19 10.13
N GLY A 112 6.83 6.23 10.97
CA GLY A 112 7.20 7.58 10.55
C GLY A 112 6.02 8.39 10.01
N ARG A 113 6.35 9.54 9.42
CA ARG A 113 5.41 10.50 8.85
C ARG A 113 5.95 10.94 7.51
N SER A 114 5.13 10.96 6.47
CA SER A 114 5.56 11.45 5.17
C SER A 114 5.22 12.93 4.99
N ARG A 115 5.99 13.63 4.14
CA ARG A 115 5.62 14.98 3.71
C ARG A 115 4.83 14.86 2.42
N CYS A 116 3.70 15.55 2.39
CA CYS A 116 2.86 15.65 1.21
C CYS A 116 2.28 17.05 1.10
N ILE A 117 2.14 17.54 -0.13
CA ILE A 117 1.57 18.86 -0.46
C ILE A 117 0.35 18.77 -1.39
N CYS A 118 -0.23 17.57 -1.55
CA CYS A 118 -1.33 17.35 -2.50
C CYS A 118 -2.67 18.00 -2.11
N GLN A 119 -2.81 18.49 -0.87
CA GLN A 119 -4.04 19.09 -0.32
C GLN A 119 -5.29 18.17 -0.36
N GLN A 120 -5.11 16.87 -0.61
CA GLN A 120 -6.19 15.92 -0.85
C GLN A 120 -6.08 14.62 -0.05
N CYS A 121 -4.92 14.30 0.52
CA CYS A 121 -4.71 13.10 1.35
C CYS A 121 -4.83 13.43 2.85
N PRO A 122 -4.99 12.41 3.72
CA PRO A 122 -5.09 12.64 5.17
C PRO A 122 -3.91 13.40 5.77
N GLU A 123 -2.71 13.33 5.19
CA GLU A 123 -1.55 14.10 5.62
C GLU A 123 -1.73 15.59 5.40
N CYS A 124 -2.11 16.00 4.19
CA CYS A 124 -2.32 17.41 3.88
C CYS A 124 -3.58 17.98 4.56
N CYS A 125 -4.59 17.13 4.81
CA CYS A 125 -5.85 17.55 5.43
C CYS A 125 -5.82 17.47 6.98
N GLY A 126 -4.67 17.25 7.61
CA GLY A 126 -4.54 17.21 9.07
C GLY A 126 -5.21 16.02 9.76
N LYS A 127 -5.58 14.97 9.00
CA LYS A 127 -6.27 13.75 9.50
C LYS A 127 -5.33 12.57 9.73
N PHE A 128 -4.06 12.71 9.39
CA PHE A 128 -3.10 11.60 9.42
C PHE A 128 -2.88 11.00 10.81
N ASP A 129 -2.77 11.82 11.85
CA ASP A 129 -2.59 11.33 13.22
C ASP A 129 -3.81 10.50 13.69
N GLN A 130 -5.02 10.83 13.21
CA GLN A 130 -6.22 10.02 13.45
C GLN A 130 -6.16 8.69 12.70
N CYS A 131 -5.64 8.68 11.47
CA CYS A 131 -5.46 7.47 10.67
C CYS A 131 -4.46 6.50 11.35
N LEU A 132 -3.36 7.03 11.89
CA LEU A 132 -2.38 6.25 12.66
C LEU A 132 -3.00 5.64 13.92
N LYS A 133 -3.74 6.43 14.70
CA LYS A 133 -4.45 5.94 15.89
C LYS A 133 -5.41 4.79 15.54
N ARG A 134 -6.22 4.96 14.49
CA ARG A 134 -7.17 3.93 14.02
C ARG A 134 -6.46 2.66 13.55
N GLY A 135 -5.35 2.80 12.83
CA GLY A 135 -4.55 1.66 12.37
C GLY A 135 -3.92 0.87 13.53
N GLN A 136 -3.49 1.55 14.60
CA GLN A 136 -3.00 0.90 15.81
C GLN A 136 -4.11 0.16 16.56
N SER A 137 -5.31 0.76 16.69
CA SER A 137 -6.47 0.11 17.33
C SER A 137 -6.93 -1.15 16.59
N ALA A 138 -6.84 -1.18 15.26
CA ALA A 138 -7.19 -2.36 14.45
C ALA A 138 -6.32 -3.58 14.80
N LEU A 139 -5.03 -3.39 15.11
CA LEU A 139 -4.16 -4.50 15.56
C LEU A 139 -4.50 -5.04 16.94
N VAL A 140 -5.06 -4.20 17.82
CA VAL A 140 -5.37 -4.60 19.20
C VAL A 140 -6.59 -5.52 19.21
N GLN A 141 -7.57 -5.29 18.33
CA GLN A 141 -8.74 -6.15 18.19
C GLN A 141 -8.40 -7.51 17.57
N ASP A 142 -7.45 -7.59 16.63
CA ASP A 142 -7.00 -8.87 16.06
C ASP A 142 -6.12 -9.72 17.01
N LYS A 143 -5.62 -9.15 18.12
CA LYS A 143 -4.81 -9.87 19.12
C LYS A 143 -5.61 -10.38 20.33
N LEU A 144 -6.88 -10.01 20.43
CA LEU A 144 -7.78 -10.39 21.53
C LEU A 144 -8.79 -11.47 21.13
N ASN A 145 -8.76 -11.94 19.88
CA ASN A 145 -9.60 -13.02 19.35
C ASN A 145 -8.75 -14.22 18.92
#